data_AF-A0A6N6BCY8-F1
#
_entry.id   AF-A0A6N6BCY8-F1
#
_cell.length_a   1.000
_cell.length_b   1.000
_cell.length_c   1.000
_cell.angle_alpha   90.00
_cell.angle_beta   90.00
_cell.angle_gamma   90.00
#
_symmetry.space_group_name_H-M   'P 1'
#
loop_
_entity.id
_entity.type
_entity.pdbx_description
1 polymer ?
#
loop_
_entity_poly.entity_id
_entity_poly.type
_entity_poly.pdbx_seq_one_letter_code
_entity_poly.pdbx_strand_id
1 'polypeptide(L)' 'MAAVKLYNTWGFINTNGDFVIKPKFDDVWYFSGGKARVKLNEKWVYIDKKGNIVPKD' A
#
# COMPACT_ATOMS: atom_id res chain seq x y z
N MET A 1 0.24 10.23 1.91
CA MET A 1 -0.73 9.31 1.27
C MET A 1 -1.59 8.73 2.36
N ALA A 2 -2.85 8.45 2.05
CA ALA A 2 -3.77 7.77 2.97
C ALA A 2 -4.05 6.36 2.45
N ALA A 3 -4.18 5.41 3.38
CA ALA A 3 -4.71 4.09 3.09
C ALA A 3 -6.24 4.19 3.00
N VAL A 4 -6.83 3.61 1.96
CA VAL A 4 -8.28 3.53 1.80
C VAL A 4 -8.67 2.09 1.52
N LYS A 5 -9.73 1.62 2.20
CA LYS A 5 -10.31 0.31 1.97
C LYS A 5 -11.47 0.45 1.01
N LEU A 6 -11.46 -0.33 -0.07
CA LEU A 6 -12.57 -0.45 -1.00
C LEU A 6 -12.98 -1.92 -1.06
N TYR A 7 -14.21 -2.20 -0.65
CA TYR A 7 -14.68 -3.56 -0.40
C TYR A 7 -13.77 -4.31 0.59
N ASN A 8 -13.07 -5.34 0.12
CA ASN A 8 -12.19 -6.20 0.94
C ASN A 8 -10.70 -5.93 0.72
N THR A 9 -10.32 -4.98 -0.13
CA THR A 9 -8.91 -4.69 -0.41
C THR A 9 -8.54 -3.25 -0.09
N TRP A 10 -7.27 -3.05 0.19
CA TRP A 10 -6.67 -1.77 0.51
C TRP A 10 -5.85 -1.24 -0.67
N GLY A 11 -5.97 0.07 -0.88
CA GLY A 11 -5.16 0.87 -1.80
C GLY A 11 -4.69 2.15 -1.12
N PHE A 12 -4.02 3.01 -1.89
CA PHE A 12 -3.51 4.29 -1.40
C PHE A 12 -3.88 5.44 -2.33
N ILE A 13 -4.33 6.53 -1.73
CA ILE A 13 -4.71 7.76 -2.43
C ILE A 13 -3.77 8.93 -2.11
N ASN A 14 -3.66 9.86 -3.05
CA ASN A 14 -3.01 11.15 -2.87
C ASN A 14 -3.93 12.12 -2.07
N THR A 15 -3.48 13.36 -1.87
CA THR A 15 -4.26 14.40 -1.15
C THR A 15 -5.46 14.92 -1.93
N ASN A 16 -5.50 14.70 -3.25
CA ASN A 16 -6.63 15.07 -4.11
C ASN A 16 -7.73 13.98 -4.12
N GLY A 17 -7.47 12.82 -3.51
CA GLY A 17 -8.38 11.68 -3.52
C GLY A 17 -8.14 10.67 -4.65
N ASP A 18 -7.15 10.90 -5.51
CA ASP A 18 -6.85 9.98 -6.62
C ASP A 18 -6.04 8.78 -6.14
N PHE A 19 -6.32 7.60 -6.69
CA PHE A 19 -5.53 6.40 -6.44
C PHE A 19 -4.11 6.53 -7.02
N VAL A 20 -3.13 6.47 -6.13
CA VAL A 20 -1.72 6.25 -6.50
C VAL A 20 -1.47 4.75 -6.63
N ILE A 21 -2.06 3.95 -5.73
CA ILE A 21 -2.01 2.49 -5.77
C ILE A 21 -3.44 1.98 -5.65
N LYS A 22 -3.95 1.33 -6.70
CA LYS A 22 -5.31 0.76 -6.72
C LYS A 22 -5.48 -0.31 -5.63
N PRO A 23 -6.71 -0.50 -5.09
CA PRO A 23 -6.97 -1.52 -4.07
C PRO A 23 -6.61 -2.92 -4.54
N LYS A 24 -5.62 -3.54 -3.88
CA LYS A 24 -5.14 -4.90 -4.20
C LYS A 24 -4.48 -5.65 -3.04
N PHE A 25 -4.39 -5.02 -1.87
CA PHE A 25 -3.76 -5.60 -0.69
C PHE A 25 -4.81 -6.07 0.30
N ASP A 26 -4.51 -7.16 1.00
CA ASP A 26 -5.41 -7.73 2.01
C ASP A 26 -5.42 -6.86 3.28
N ASP A 27 -4.27 -6.26 3.58
CA ASP A 27 -4.05 -5.40 4.74
C ASP A 27 -2.86 -4.47 4.50
N VAL A 28 -2.82 -3.31 5.16
CA VAL A 28 -1.78 -2.30 4.96
C VAL A 28 -1.43 -1.54 6.23
N TRP A 29 -0.18 -1.13 6.33
CA TRP A 29 0.29 -0.16 7.30
C TRP A 29 0.46 1.22 6.64
N TYR A 30 0.51 2.27 7.45
CA TYR A 30 0.78 3.62 6.95
C TYR A 30 2.18 3.74 6.36
N PHE A 31 2.33 4.65 5.40
CA PHE A 31 3.64 5.01 4.88
C PHE A 31 4.46 5.74 5.94
N SER A 32 5.69 5.26 6.17
CA SER A 32 6.71 5.91 6.99
C SER A 32 8.08 5.74 6.32
N GLY A 33 8.93 6.77 6.34
CA GLY A 33 10.25 6.70 5.69
C GLY A 33 10.21 6.36 4.19
N GLY A 34 9.10 6.67 3.50
CA GLY A 34 8.93 6.38 2.07
C GLY A 34 8.52 4.95 1.72
N LYS A 35 8.34 4.06 2.72
CA LYS A 35 7.90 2.68 2.52
C LYS A 35 6.61 2.40 3.31
N ALA A 36 5.86 1.39 2.91
CA ALA A 36 4.75 0.84 3.69
C ALA A 36 4.83 -0.69 3.72
N ARG A 37 4.40 -1.30 4.82
CA ARG A 37 4.24 -2.75 4.92
C ARG A 37 2.83 -3.12 4.46
N VAL A 38 2.71 -4.07 3.55
CA VAL A 38 1.42 -4.50 2.98
C VAL A 38 1.33 -6.01 2.94
N LYS A 39 0.11 -6.53 3.09
CA LYS A 39 -0.19 -7.96 2.97
C LYS A 39 -0.71 -8.24 1.57
N LEU A 40 -0.03 -9.13 0.86
CA LEU A 40 -0.38 -9.59 -0.48
C LEU A 40 -0.27 -11.11 -0.52
N ASN A 41 -1.35 -11.80 -0.86
CA ASN A 41 -1.40 -13.26 -0.92
C ASN A 41 -0.84 -13.89 0.36
N GLU A 42 -1.37 -13.44 1.50
CA GLU A 42 -1.00 -13.87 2.85
C GLU A 42 0.42 -13.53 3.32
N LYS A 43 1.25 -12.91 2.48
CA LYS A 43 2.64 -12.52 2.81
C LYS A 43 2.76 -11.03 3.04
N TRP A 44 3.54 -10.66 4.05
CA TRP A 44 3.90 -9.26 4.30
C TRP A 44 5.15 -8.86 3.52
N VAL A 45 5.02 -7.82 2.69
CA VAL A 45 6.11 -7.22 1.92
C VAL A 45 6.18 -5.72 2.18
N TYR A 46 7.32 -5.09 1.88
CA TYR A 46 7.42 -3.64 1.85
C TYR A 46 7.20 -3.14 0.43
N ILE A 47 6.53 -2.00 0.29
CA ILE A 47 6.37 -1.28 -0.98
C ILE A 47 6.86 0.15 -0.88
N ASP A 48 7.30 0.72 -2.00
CA ASP A 48 7.56 2.15 -2.15
C ASP A 48 6.27 2.95 -2.42
N LYS A 49 6.37 4.27 -2.53
CA LYS A 49 5.22 5.17 -2.83
C LYS A 49 4.59 4.95 -4.21
N LYS A 50 5.26 4.23 -5.12
CA LYS A 50 4.75 3.86 -6.45
C LYS A 50 4.09 2.48 -6.42
N GLY A 51 4.17 1.75 -5.31
CA GLY A 51 3.60 0.41 -5.15
C GLY A 51 4.53 -0.73 -5.60
N ASN A 52 5.82 -0.45 -5.81
CA ASN A 52 6.81 -1.47 -6.15
C ASN A 52 7.28 -2.18 -4.88
N ILE A 53 7.45 -3.49 -4.93
CA ILE A 53 8.01 -4.26 -3.82
C ILE A 53 9.46 -3.82 -3.59
N VAL A 54 9.79 -3.54 -2.34
CA VAL A 54 11.16 -3.25 -1.90
C VAL A 54 11.80 -4.56 -1.41
N PRO A 55 12.89 -5.03 -2.03
CA PRO A 55 13.63 -6.20 -1.57
C PRO A 55 14.13 -6.00 -0.13
N LYS A 56 14.25 -7.10 0.62
CA LYS A 56 15.07 -7.10 1.84
C LYS A 56 16.52 -7.25 1.38
N ASP A 57 17.38 -6.29 1.76
CA ASP A 57 18.83 -6.45 1.70
C ASP A 57 19.30 -7.55 2.67
#